data_AF-A0A973DEP4-F1
#
_entry.id   AF-A0A973DEP4-F1
#
_cell.length_a   1.000
_cell.length_b   1.000
_cell.length_c   1.000
_cell.angle_alpha   90.00
_cell.angle_beta   90.00
_cell.angle_gamma   90.00
#
_symmetry.space_group_name_H-M   'P 1'
#
loop_
_entity.id
_entity.type
_entity.pdbx_description
1 polymer ?
#
loop_
_entity_poly.entity_id
_entity_poly.type
_entity_poly.pdbx_seq_one_letter_code
_entity_poly.pdbx_strand_id
1 'polypeptide(L)'
;MQKRINIWLLFVMLFLLFLSVIYMLNQKSINLGVRYILEWDKLNLAIWLWVSISFFIHYLSEKDNKNYYSGLIYKDFGIFADSFFAAITYGLAATTSTAILKGVYIQQFFGDVVYFNNFSSIDISSMLVVCIFLFGYSSWASLKAIGNAIVVGNSEEAVPVHEENTGFSIDAK
;
A
#
# COMPACT_ATOMS: atom_id res chain seq x y z
N MET A 1 -32.96 12.75 26.69
CA MET A 1 -31.66 12.52 26.02
C MET A 1 -31.90 12.04 24.60
N GLN A 2 -31.52 12.82 23.59
CA GLN A 2 -31.69 12.43 22.18
C GLN A 2 -30.40 11.74 21.71
N LYS A 3 -30.43 10.42 21.51
CA LYS A 3 -29.28 9.67 20.97
C LYS A 3 -29.00 10.14 19.54
N ARG A 4 -27.88 10.82 19.31
CA ARG A 4 -27.37 11.08 17.95
C ARG A 4 -26.89 9.74 17.37
N ILE A 5 -27.66 9.17 16.46
CA ILE A 5 -27.28 7.94 15.75
C ILE A 5 -26.10 8.27 14.84
N ASN A 6 -25.02 7.48 14.92
CA ASN A 6 -23.86 7.64 14.06
C ASN A 6 -24.16 7.02 12.68
N ILE A 7 -24.73 7.83 11.79
CA ILE A 7 -25.20 7.43 10.45
C ILE A 7 -24.09 6.78 9.62
N TRP A 8 -22.84 7.21 9.78
CA TRP A 8 -21.69 6.58 9.13
C TRP A 8 -21.51 5.11 9.56
N LEU A 9 -21.59 4.84 10.86
CA LEU A 9 -21.48 3.49 11.40
C LEU A 9 -22.65 2.61 10.97
N LEU A 10 -23.87 3.18 10.91
CA LEU A 10 -25.06 2.51 10.40
C LEU A 10 -24.90 2.11 8.92
N PHE A 11 -24.38 3.02 8.09
CA PHE A 11 -24.11 2.76 6.68
C PHE A 11 -23.06 1.66 6.49
N VAL A 12 -21.94 1.71 7.22
CA VAL A 12 -20.90 0.66 7.19
C VAL A 12 -21.48 -0.70 7.62
N MET A 13 -22.30 -0.75 8.67
CA MET A 13 -22.97 -1.97 9.10
C MET A 13 -23.92 -2.53 8.04
N LEU A 14 -24.75 -1.68 7.42
CA LEU A 14 -25.69 -2.08 6.37
C LEU A 14 -24.95 -2.58 5.12
N PHE A 15 -23.86 -1.90 4.74
CA PHE A 15 -22.99 -2.27 3.64
C PHE A 15 -22.30 -3.63 3.87
N LEU A 16 -21.78 -3.88 5.07
CA LEU A 16 -21.19 -5.17 5.46
C LEU A 16 -22.22 -6.31 5.41
N LEU A 17 -23.44 -6.06 5.90
CA LEU A 17 -24.52 -7.04 5.86
C LEU A 17 -24.94 -7.36 4.42
N PHE A 18 -25.05 -6.35 3.56
CA PHE A 18 -25.30 -6.50 2.13
C PHE A 18 -24.19 -7.31 1.42
N LEU A 19 -22.92 -7.01 1.71
CA LEU A 19 -21.77 -7.77 1.21
C LEU A 19 -21.82 -9.25 1.62
N SER A 20 -22.18 -9.52 2.89
CA SER A 20 -22.32 -10.88 3.40
C SER A 20 -23.43 -11.66 2.69
N VAL A 21 -24.57 -11.03 2.40
CA VAL A 21 -25.67 -11.66 1.65
C VAL A 21 -25.26 -11.96 0.21
N ILE A 22 -24.58 -11.02 -0.48
CA ILE A 22 -24.03 -11.25 -1.82
C ILE A 22 -23.04 -12.41 -1.81
N TYR A 23 -22.16 -12.48 -0.80
CA TYR A 23 -21.18 -13.55 -0.66
C TYR A 23 -21.85 -14.92 -0.50
N MET A 24 -22.87 -15.04 0.36
CA MET A 24 -23.60 -16.30 0.52
C MET A 24 -24.30 -16.75 -0.76
N LEU A 25 -24.90 -15.82 -1.52
CA LEU A 25 -25.60 -16.14 -2.77
C LEU A 25 -24.66 -16.53 -3.92
N ASN A 26 -23.45 -15.98 -3.97
CA ASN A 26 -22.50 -16.15 -5.08
C ASN A 26 -21.19 -16.85 -4.68
N GLN A 27 -21.17 -17.56 -3.55
CA GLN A 27 -19.95 -18.10 -2.93
C GLN A 27 -19.04 -18.85 -3.91
N LYS A 28 -19.60 -19.72 -4.76
CA LYS A 28 -18.83 -20.48 -5.76
C LYS A 28 -18.17 -19.57 -6.80
N SER A 29 -18.93 -18.62 -7.36
CA SER A 29 -18.45 -17.68 -8.38
C SER A 29 -17.41 -16.72 -7.83
N ILE A 30 -17.62 -16.23 -6.60
CA ILE A 30 -16.66 -15.36 -5.90
C ILE A 30 -15.37 -16.15 -5.61
N ASN A 31 -15.48 -17.39 -5.12
CA ASN A 31 -14.30 -18.18 -4.82
C ASN A 31 -13.47 -18.53 -6.07
N LEU A 32 -14.14 -18.84 -7.19
CA LEU A 32 -13.48 -19.02 -8.48
C LEU A 32 -12.82 -17.72 -8.99
N GLY A 33 -13.45 -16.57 -8.79
CA GLY A 33 -12.86 -15.26 -9.13
C GLY A 33 -11.61 -14.95 -8.30
N VAL A 34 -11.66 -15.16 -6.99
CA VAL A 34 -10.50 -14.98 -6.09
C VAL A 34 -9.38 -15.97 -6.44
N ARG A 35 -9.73 -17.23 -6.75
CA ARG A 35 -8.77 -18.22 -7.25
C ARG A 35 -8.11 -17.76 -8.55
N TYR A 36 -8.87 -17.29 -9.54
CA TYR A 36 -8.32 -16.81 -10.82
C TYR A 36 -7.35 -15.64 -10.63
N ILE A 37 -7.64 -14.72 -9.70
CA ILE A 37 -6.72 -13.63 -9.35
C ILE A 37 -5.44 -14.17 -8.70
N LEU A 38 -5.55 -15.07 -7.71
CA LEU A 38 -4.41 -15.67 -7.00
C LEU A 38 -3.57 -16.61 -7.88
N GLU A 39 -4.19 -17.27 -8.87
CA GLU A 39 -3.51 -18.14 -9.84
C GLU A 39 -2.90 -17.39 -11.02
N TRP A 40 -3.15 -16.08 -11.16
CA TRP A 40 -2.65 -15.29 -12.28
C TRP A 40 -1.12 -15.19 -12.31
N ASP A 41 -0.49 -15.75 -13.34
CA ASP A 41 0.99 -15.78 -13.50
C ASP A 41 1.66 -14.39 -13.41
N LYS A 42 0.94 -13.34 -13.78
CA LYS A 42 1.45 -11.95 -13.77
C LYS A 42 1.23 -11.22 -12.44
N LEU A 43 0.56 -11.81 -11.45
CA LEU A 43 0.25 -11.17 -10.18
C LEU A 43 1.52 -10.71 -9.43
N ASN A 44 2.55 -11.55 -9.36
CA ASN A 44 3.81 -11.18 -8.71
C ASN A 44 4.49 -10.00 -9.42
N LEU A 45 4.46 -9.98 -10.74
CA LEU A 45 5.01 -8.88 -11.55
C LEU A 45 4.19 -7.59 -11.36
N ALA A 46 2.86 -7.68 -11.26
CA ALA A 46 1.99 -6.55 -10.98
C ALA A 46 2.25 -5.95 -9.58
N ILE A 47 2.45 -6.78 -8.55
CA ILE A 47 2.85 -6.33 -7.21
C ILE A 47 4.20 -5.61 -7.24
N TRP A 48 5.21 -6.19 -7.92
CA TRP A 48 6.52 -5.56 -8.05
C TRP A 48 6.47 -4.23 -8.80
N LEU A 49 5.71 -4.12 -9.89
CA LEU A 49 5.49 -2.85 -10.58
C LEU A 49 4.80 -1.82 -9.67
N TRP A 50 3.72 -2.21 -8.98
CA TRP A 50 2.98 -1.34 -8.06
C TRP A 50 3.88 -0.75 -6.98
N VAL A 51 4.61 -1.61 -6.25
CA VAL A 51 5.51 -1.17 -5.17
C VAL A 51 6.65 -0.33 -5.73
N SER A 52 7.29 -0.75 -6.83
CA SER A 52 8.40 0.00 -7.43
C SER A 52 7.98 1.39 -7.89
N ILE A 53 6.82 1.52 -8.55
CA ILE A 53 6.27 2.82 -8.97
C ILE A 53 5.94 3.68 -7.75
N SER A 54 5.32 3.10 -6.71
CA SER A 54 4.98 3.81 -5.47
C SER A 54 6.21 4.47 -4.84
N PHE A 55 7.28 3.69 -4.65
CA PHE A 55 8.52 4.18 -4.02
C PHE A 55 9.40 5.02 -4.95
N PHE A 56 9.30 4.85 -6.28
CA PHE A 56 9.97 5.72 -7.24
C PHE A 56 9.35 7.13 -7.27
N ILE A 57 8.01 7.22 -7.26
CA ILE A 57 7.29 8.50 -7.14
C ILE A 57 7.61 9.18 -5.81
N HIS A 58 7.60 8.41 -4.71
CA HIS A 58 7.98 8.86 -3.37
C HIS A 58 9.39 9.46 -3.34
N TYR A 59 10.38 8.72 -3.87
CA TYR A 59 11.76 9.20 -3.99
C TYR A 59 11.88 10.49 -4.81
N LEU A 60 11.21 10.57 -5.97
CA LEU A 60 11.24 11.77 -6.81
C LEU A 60 10.63 12.99 -6.10
N SER A 61 9.55 12.82 -5.34
CA SER A 61 8.87 13.90 -4.63
C SER A 61 9.63 14.43 -3.42
N GLU A 62 10.56 13.65 -2.86
CA GLU A 62 11.24 14.00 -1.60
C GLU A 62 12.73 14.30 -1.78
N LYS A 63 13.34 14.08 -2.95
CA LYS A 63 14.77 14.33 -3.20
C LYS A 63 15.19 15.78 -2.89
N ASP A 64 14.31 16.76 -3.13
CA ASP A 64 14.56 18.20 -2.94
C ASP A 64 14.03 18.72 -1.59
N ASN A 65 13.35 17.87 -0.80
CA ASN A 65 12.74 18.26 0.46
C ASN A 65 13.77 18.29 1.62
N LYS A 66 14.32 19.47 1.88
CA LYS A 66 15.33 19.73 2.92
C LYS A 66 14.88 19.43 4.36
N ASN A 67 13.60 19.16 4.60
CA ASN A 67 13.03 18.83 5.91
C ASN A 67 12.73 17.33 6.07
N TYR A 68 13.18 16.46 5.16
CA TYR A 68 13.00 15.02 5.32
C TYR A 68 13.82 14.48 6.51
N TYR A 69 13.13 13.85 7.46
CA TYR A 69 13.70 13.26 8.69
C TYR A 69 13.02 11.92 9.06
N SER A 70 12.52 11.18 8.07
CA SER A 70 11.67 10.00 8.31
C SER A 70 12.09 8.81 7.44
N GLY A 71 12.93 7.94 7.99
CA GLY A 71 13.28 6.65 7.38
C GLY A 71 14.03 5.76 8.37
N LEU A 72 13.90 4.44 8.24
CA LEU A 72 14.60 3.48 9.11
C LEU A 72 16.13 3.48 8.88
N ILE A 73 16.55 3.88 7.69
CA ILE A 73 17.93 3.82 7.18
C ILE A 73 18.40 5.22 6.70
N TYR A 74 17.46 6.16 6.50
CA TYR A 74 17.69 7.53 6.03
C TYR A 74 18.90 8.24 6.68
N LYS A 75 19.07 8.10 8.00
CA LYS A 75 20.12 8.82 8.76
C LYS A 75 21.55 8.47 8.32
N ASP A 76 21.78 7.26 7.81
CA ASP A 76 23.12 6.74 7.52
C ASP A 76 23.36 6.50 6.01
N PHE A 77 22.29 6.40 5.19
CA PHE A 77 22.40 6.14 3.74
C PHE A 77 21.56 7.06 2.82
N GLY A 78 20.78 8.00 3.38
CA GLY A 78 20.00 9.00 2.61
C GLY A 78 18.70 8.49 1.97
N ILE A 79 17.96 9.41 1.33
CA ILE A 79 16.57 9.21 0.85
C ILE A 79 16.47 8.08 -0.19
N PHE A 80 17.46 7.98 -1.09
CA PHE A 80 17.49 6.95 -2.13
C PHE A 80 17.57 5.54 -1.55
N ALA A 81 18.51 5.32 -0.61
CA ALA A 81 18.69 4.02 0.01
C ALA A 81 17.47 3.63 0.86
N ASP A 82 16.93 4.56 1.65
CA ASP A 82 15.74 4.31 2.47
C ASP A 82 14.53 3.93 1.60
N SER A 83 14.28 4.67 0.51
CA SER A 83 13.21 4.39 -0.46
C SER A 83 13.41 3.05 -1.19
N PHE A 84 14.65 2.70 -1.55
CA PHE A 84 14.97 1.45 -2.23
C PHE A 84 14.86 0.23 -1.32
N PHE A 85 15.37 0.31 -0.09
CA PHE A 85 15.20 -0.74 0.92
C PHE A 85 13.73 -0.91 1.32
N ALA A 86 12.96 0.19 1.42
CA ALA A 86 11.52 0.13 1.59
C ALA A 86 10.85 -0.61 0.42
N ALA A 87 11.12 -0.22 -0.83
CA ALA A 87 10.57 -0.88 -2.01
C ALA A 87 10.84 -2.38 -2.05
N ILE A 88 12.07 -2.81 -1.75
CA ILE A 88 12.45 -4.23 -1.65
C ILE A 88 11.69 -4.91 -0.52
N THR A 89 11.68 -4.33 0.69
CA THR A 89 11.06 -4.92 1.88
C THR A 89 9.55 -5.10 1.67
N TYR A 90 8.87 -4.08 1.17
CA TYR A 90 7.43 -4.12 0.92
C TYR A 90 7.07 -4.99 -0.29
N GLY A 91 7.90 -5.02 -1.33
CA GLY A 91 7.73 -5.89 -2.51
C GLY A 91 7.88 -7.36 -2.16
N LEU A 92 8.91 -7.72 -1.40
CA LEU A 92 9.13 -9.07 -0.88
C LEU A 92 8.02 -9.47 0.11
N ALA A 93 7.62 -8.60 1.03
CA ALA A 93 6.54 -8.86 1.97
C ALA A 93 5.20 -9.11 1.23
N ALA A 94 4.85 -8.28 0.24
CA ALA A 94 3.60 -8.41 -0.53
C ALA A 94 3.57 -9.67 -1.42
N THR A 95 4.66 -9.97 -2.13
CA THR A 95 4.74 -11.18 -2.97
C THR A 95 4.77 -12.47 -2.13
N THR A 96 5.56 -12.50 -1.05
CA THR A 96 5.61 -13.66 -0.13
C THR A 96 4.26 -13.91 0.53
N SER A 97 3.62 -12.86 1.06
CA SER A 97 2.30 -12.98 1.68
C SER A 97 1.22 -13.42 0.69
N THR A 98 1.26 -12.97 -0.57
CA THR A 98 0.27 -13.40 -1.57
C THR A 98 0.53 -14.84 -2.05
N ALA A 99 1.78 -15.28 -2.13
CA ALA A 99 2.10 -16.68 -2.43
C ALA A 99 1.59 -17.63 -1.33
N ILE A 100 1.76 -17.26 -0.05
CA ILE A 100 1.20 -18.02 1.08
C ILE A 100 -0.34 -17.94 1.07
N LEU A 101 -0.92 -16.76 0.84
CA LEU A 101 -2.37 -16.58 0.79
C LEU A 101 -3.00 -17.42 -0.33
N LYS A 102 -2.37 -17.50 -1.51
CA LYS A 102 -2.74 -18.42 -2.60
C LYS A 102 -2.77 -19.88 -2.11
N GLY A 103 -1.68 -20.35 -1.51
CA GLY A 103 -1.55 -21.73 -1.05
C GLY A 103 -2.60 -22.10 0.00
N VAL A 104 -2.81 -21.24 1.00
CA VAL A 104 -3.82 -21.46 2.04
C VAL A 104 -5.24 -21.38 1.45
N TYR A 105 -5.51 -20.40 0.59
CA TYR A 105 -6.84 -20.20 0.00
C TYR A 105 -7.27 -21.39 -0.87
N ILE A 106 -6.39 -21.89 -1.75
CA ILE A 106 -6.67 -23.06 -2.58
C ILE A 106 -6.90 -24.30 -1.70
N GLN A 107 -6.00 -24.55 -0.73
CA GLN A 107 -6.12 -25.70 0.18
C GLN A 107 -7.40 -25.65 1.05
N GLN A 108 -7.85 -24.46 1.46
CA GLN A 108 -9.01 -24.30 2.36
C GLN A 108 -10.36 -24.26 1.63
N PHE A 109 -10.44 -23.73 0.40
CA PHE A 109 -11.70 -23.55 -0.34
C PHE A 109 -11.92 -24.51 -1.50
N PHE A 110 -10.85 -25.12 -2.04
CA PHE A 110 -10.92 -26.05 -3.16
C PHE A 110 -10.44 -27.46 -2.79
N GLY A 111 -9.38 -27.57 -1.97
CA GLY A 111 -8.87 -28.85 -1.48
C GLY A 111 -8.29 -29.77 -2.56
N ASP A 112 -8.09 -29.25 -3.78
CA ASP A 112 -7.55 -29.94 -4.94
C ASP A 112 -6.02 -30.04 -4.92
N VAL A 113 -5.34 -29.09 -4.24
CA VAL A 113 -3.89 -29.10 -4.03
C VAL A 113 -3.58 -28.88 -2.54
N VAL A 114 -2.78 -29.76 -1.95
CA VAL A 114 -2.27 -29.64 -0.58
C VAL A 114 -0.90 -28.99 -0.61
N TYR A 115 -0.82 -27.71 -0.21
CA TYR A 115 0.43 -26.95 -0.12
C TYR A 115 1.11 -27.12 1.25
N PHE A 116 0.32 -27.29 2.31
CA PHE A 116 0.75 -27.35 3.71
C PHE A 116 0.33 -28.69 4.30
N ASN A 117 1.17 -29.72 4.11
CA ASN A 117 0.81 -31.12 4.44
C ASN A 117 1.10 -31.51 5.91
N ASN A 118 2.00 -30.79 6.59
CA ASN A 118 2.43 -31.06 7.98
C ASN A 118 2.00 -29.98 8.99
N PHE A 119 1.13 -29.05 8.58
CA PHE A 119 0.71 -27.91 9.42
C PHE A 119 -0.66 -28.17 10.02
N SER A 120 -0.85 -27.81 11.29
CA SER A 120 -2.18 -27.89 11.90
C SER A 120 -3.11 -26.79 11.37
N SER A 121 -4.42 -26.97 11.51
CA SER A 121 -5.41 -25.96 11.14
C SER A 121 -5.20 -24.62 11.86
N ILE A 122 -4.57 -24.63 13.04
CA ILE A 122 -4.21 -23.43 13.82
C ILE A 122 -3.03 -22.72 13.14
N ASP A 123 -1.99 -23.47 12.76
CA ASP A 123 -0.81 -22.91 12.08
C ASP A 123 -1.22 -22.27 10.75
N ILE A 124 -2.01 -22.99 9.93
CA ILE A 124 -2.53 -22.51 8.64
C ILE A 124 -3.36 -21.23 8.83
N SER A 125 -4.23 -21.19 9.84
CA SER A 125 -5.03 -19.99 10.17
C SER A 125 -4.15 -18.82 10.62
N SER A 126 -3.10 -19.09 11.41
CA SER A 126 -2.16 -18.07 11.88
C SER A 126 -1.33 -17.48 10.73
N MET A 127 -0.86 -18.32 9.80
CA MET A 127 -0.16 -17.89 8.58
C MET A 127 -1.05 -17.01 7.71
N LEU A 128 -2.33 -17.37 7.54
CA LEU A 128 -3.30 -16.56 6.81
C LEU A 128 -3.46 -15.16 7.44
N VAL A 129 -3.67 -15.09 8.77
CA VAL A 129 -3.83 -13.81 9.47
C VAL A 129 -2.59 -12.93 9.33
N VAL A 130 -1.39 -13.49 9.51
CA VAL A 130 -0.12 -12.77 9.37
C VAL A 130 0.10 -12.31 7.92
N CYS A 131 -0.23 -13.14 6.93
CA CYS A 131 -0.08 -12.78 5.51
C CYS A 131 -1.07 -11.70 5.07
N ILE A 132 -2.34 -11.76 5.49
CA ILE A 132 -3.30 -10.68 5.24
C ILE A 132 -2.82 -9.38 5.88
N PHE A 133 -2.30 -9.44 7.12
CA PHE A 133 -1.75 -8.26 7.80
C PHE A 133 -0.55 -7.67 7.06
N LEU A 134 0.43 -8.49 6.67
CA LEU A 134 1.63 -8.06 5.92
C LEU A 134 1.27 -7.49 4.54
N PHE A 135 0.36 -8.14 3.81
CA PHE A 135 -0.10 -7.67 2.51
C PHE A 135 -0.83 -6.32 2.62
N GLY A 136 -1.75 -6.21 3.59
CA GLY A 136 -2.47 -4.98 3.88
C GLY A 136 -1.55 -3.84 4.32
N TYR A 137 -0.59 -4.12 5.20
CA TYR A 137 0.41 -3.15 5.66
C TYR A 137 1.30 -2.66 4.51
N SER A 138 1.80 -3.56 3.67
CA SER A 138 2.60 -3.21 2.47
C SER A 138 1.80 -2.38 1.46
N SER A 139 0.55 -2.75 1.22
CA SER A 139 -0.37 -2.00 0.35
C SER A 139 -0.65 -0.60 0.90
N TRP A 140 -0.89 -0.49 2.21
CA TRP A 140 -1.09 0.79 2.89
C TRP A 140 0.15 1.68 2.89
N ALA A 141 1.34 1.11 3.13
CA ALA A 141 2.61 1.84 3.05
C ALA A 141 2.84 2.40 1.63
N SER A 142 2.59 1.59 0.60
CA SER A 142 2.68 2.00 -0.80
C SER A 142 1.68 3.10 -1.17
N LEU A 143 0.42 2.97 -0.73
CA LEU A 143 -0.62 4.00 -0.92
C LEU A 143 -0.30 5.30 -0.19
N LYS A 144 0.27 5.22 1.03
CA LYS A 144 0.70 6.39 1.80
C LYS A 144 1.88 7.10 1.12
N ALA A 145 2.82 6.36 0.56
CA ALA A 145 3.94 6.91 -0.21
C ALA A 145 3.44 7.70 -1.45
N ILE A 146 2.54 7.10 -2.25
CA ILE A 146 1.86 7.79 -3.35
C ILE A 146 1.08 9.02 -2.87
N GLY A 147 0.30 8.89 -1.79
CA GLY A 147 -0.52 9.97 -1.25
C GLY A 147 0.30 11.16 -0.75
N ASN A 148 1.41 10.90 -0.07
CA ASN A 148 2.37 11.92 0.34
C ASN A 148 2.92 12.67 -0.88
N ALA A 149 3.39 11.95 -1.91
CA ALA A 149 3.94 12.57 -3.10
C ALA A 149 2.93 13.44 -3.87
N ILE A 150 1.68 12.98 -4.01
CA ILE A 150 0.61 13.76 -4.66
C ILE A 150 0.26 15.01 -3.85
N VAL A 151 0.22 14.93 -2.51
CA VAL A 151 -0.13 16.07 -1.65
C VAL A 151 1.02 17.10 -1.56
N VAL A 152 2.28 16.66 -1.56
CA VAL A 152 3.46 17.55 -1.62
C VAL A 152 3.56 18.23 -2.99
N GLY A 153 3.22 17.56 -4.09
CA GLY A 153 3.18 18.16 -5.42
C GLY A 153 2.24 19.37 -5.56
N ASN A 154 1.20 19.47 -4.71
CA ASN A 154 0.30 20.63 -4.68
C ASN A 154 0.86 21.84 -3.89
N SER A 155 2.02 21.70 -3.24
CA SER A 155 2.68 22.79 -2.50
C SER A 155 3.78 23.51 -3.29
N GLU A 156 4.08 23.07 -4.53
CA GLU A 156 5.05 23.70 -5.43
C GLU A 156 4.40 24.60 -6.50
N GLU A 157 3.15 25.05 -6.31
CA GLU A 157 2.56 26.09 -7.16
C GLU A 157 3.23 27.46 -6.94
N ALA A 158 4.26 27.70 -7.76
CA ALA A 158 4.72 28.99 -8.27
C ALA A 158 5.00 30.11 -7.25
N VAL A 159 6.27 30.20 -6.83
CA VAL A 159 6.88 31.52 -6.54
C VAL A 159 7.39 32.10 -7.87
N PRO A 160 6.76 33.14 -8.44
CA PRO A 160 7.27 33.78 -9.65
C PRO A 160 8.55 34.55 -9.35
N VAL A 161 9.65 34.17 -10.02
CA VAL A 161 10.90 34.92 -10.02
C VAL A 161 10.82 35.99 -11.12
N HIS A 162 10.77 37.25 -10.73
CA HIS A 162 11.19 38.40 -11.55
C HIS A 162 12.14 39.23 -10.70
N GLU A 163 13.45 39.02 -10.89
CA GLU A 163 14.31 39.81 -11.79
C GLU A 163 14.99 40.96 -11.04
N GLU A 164 16.23 40.68 -10.65
CA GLU A 164 17.20 41.64 -10.16
C GLU A 164 17.52 42.65 -11.27
N ASN A 165 17.20 43.92 -11.06
CA ASN A 165 17.58 45.00 -11.97
C ASN A 165 18.67 45.87 -11.32
N THR A 166 19.85 45.84 -11.93
CA THR A 166 21.09 46.38 -11.39
C THR A 166 21.26 47.90 -11.57
N GLY A 167 21.68 48.60 -10.52
CA GLY A 167 22.70 49.65 -10.63
C GLY A 167 22.31 51.14 -10.41
N PHE A 168 23.11 51.82 -9.57
CA PHE A 168 23.40 53.28 -9.54
C PHE A 168 22.22 54.25 -9.23
N SER A 169 22.31 55.37 -8.47
CA SER A 169 23.28 56.04 -7.57
C SER A 169 22.57 57.31 -6.98
N ILE A 170 23.07 58.21 -6.12
CA ILE A 170 24.36 58.52 -5.46
C ILE A 170 24.04 59.04 -4.03
N ASP A 171 25.02 59.17 -3.14
CA ASP A 171 24.93 59.98 -1.90
C ASP A 171 24.49 61.43 -2.14
N ALA A 172 23.70 61.99 -1.19
CA ALA A 172 23.60 63.43 -0.96
C ALA A 172 23.24 63.75 0.51
N LYS A 173 24.26 64.18 1.26
CA LYS A 173 24.30 64.91 2.55
C LYS A 173 22.98 65.17 3.31
#